data_AF-A0A9W8C4U0-F1
#
_entry.id   AF-A0A9W8C4U0-F1
#
_cell.length_a   1.000
_cell.length_b   1.000
_cell.length_c   1.000
_cell.angle_alpha   90.00
_cell.angle_beta   90.00
_cell.angle_gamma   90.00
#
_symmetry.space_group_name_H-M   'P 1'
#
loop_
_entity.id
_entity.type
_entity.pdbx_description
1 polymer ?
#
loop_
_entity_poly.entity_id
_entity_poly.type
_entity_poly.pdbx_seq_one_letter_code
_entity_poly.pdbx_strand_id
1 'polypeptide(L)'
;MEGAIKTVVMQFLSATRGKENLSSKSFQKLVQSQLGNIMSDTDSSSAVKDMMKGLDDNQDGKVSFQEYMTLIGYVANSVCEQKGQPNAAGGQ
;
A
#
# COMPACT_ATOMS: atom_id res chain seq x y z
N MET A 1 -9.33 12.80 11.40
CA MET A 1 -8.01 12.15 11.52
C MET A 1 -8.15 10.74 12.10
N GLU A 2 -8.72 10.57 13.30
CA GLU A 2 -8.93 9.27 13.94
C GLU A 2 -9.66 8.24 13.04
N GLY A 3 -10.73 8.65 12.36
CA GLY A 3 -11.49 7.74 11.47
C GLY A 3 -10.65 7.16 10.33
N ALA A 4 -9.72 7.93 9.75
CA ALA A 4 -8.86 7.45 8.68
C ALA A 4 -7.82 6.45 9.21
N ILE A 5 -7.23 6.74 10.37
CA ILE A 5 -6.30 5.82 11.04
C ILE A 5 -7.01 4.50 11.36
N LYS A 6 -8.23 4.57 11.91
CA LYS A 6 -9.06 3.39 12.19
C LYS A 6 -9.32 2.57 10.94
N THR A 7 -9.66 3.20 9.81
CA THR A 7 -9.86 2.51 8.53
C THR A 7 -8.61 1.76 8.08
N VAL A 8 -7.44 2.41 8.15
CA VAL A 8 -6.16 1.79 7.75
C VAL A 8 -5.84 0.56 8.60
N VAL A 9 -6.04 0.65 9.92
CA VAL A 9 -5.84 -0.48 10.85
C VAL A 9 -6.85 -1.60 10.58
N MET A 10 -8.13 -1.27 10.41
CA MET A 10 -9.18 -2.26 10.12
C MET A 10 -8.94 -2.98 8.79
N GLN A 11 -8.43 -2.28 7.77
CA GLN A 11 -8.11 -2.88 6.49
C GLN A 11 -6.98 -3.90 6.60
N PHE A 12 -5.95 -3.58 7.38
CA PHE A 12 -4.88 -4.53 7.69
C PHE A 12 -5.42 -5.77 8.42
N LEU A 13 -6.16 -5.59 9.52
CA LEU A 13 -6.74 -6.68 10.30
C LEU A 13 -7.67 -7.58 9.46
N SER A 14 -8.45 -6.97 8.56
CA SER A 14 -9.32 -7.70 7.64
C SER A 14 -8.53 -8.59 6.68
N ALA A 15 -7.39 -8.10 6.18
CA ALA A 15 -6.53 -8.85 5.26
C ALA A 15 -5.68 -9.93 5.96
N THR A 16 -5.28 -9.71 7.22
CA THR A 16 -4.63 -10.77 8.02
C THR A 16 -5.61 -11.83 8.50
N ARG A 17 -6.92 -11.55 8.46
CA ARG A 17 -8.00 -12.39 9.02
C ARG A 17 -7.79 -12.64 10.52
N GLY A 18 -7.40 -11.59 11.25
CA GLY A 18 -7.12 -11.66 12.68
C GLY A 18 -5.76 -12.28 13.04
N LYS A 19 -4.88 -12.49 12.05
CA LYS A 19 -3.47 -12.85 12.30
C LYS A 19 -2.62 -11.60 12.53
N GLU A 20 -1.43 -11.81 13.06
CA GLU A 20 -0.46 -10.74 13.32
C GLU A 20 0.12 -10.13 12.03
N ASN A 21 0.42 -10.97 11.02
CA ASN A 21 1.13 -10.56 9.80
C ASN A 21 0.39 -10.99 8.53
N LEU A 22 0.60 -10.26 7.43
CA LEU A 22 0.08 -10.59 6.11
C LEU A 22 0.98 -11.61 5.43
N SER A 23 0.39 -12.70 4.94
CA SER A 23 1.06 -13.56 3.95
C SER A 23 1.17 -12.85 2.61
N SER A 24 2.11 -13.26 1.75
CA SER A 24 2.27 -12.69 0.41
C SER A 24 0.97 -12.68 -0.41
N LYS A 25 0.17 -13.74 -0.27
CA LYS A 25 -1.13 -13.85 -0.96
C LYS A 25 -2.18 -12.88 -0.41
N SER A 26 -2.20 -12.66 0.90
CA SER A 26 -3.12 -11.69 1.54
C SER A 26 -2.70 -10.26 1.21
N PHE A 27 -1.40 -9.98 1.27
CA PHE A 27 -0.82 -8.69 0.91
C PHE A 27 -1.16 -8.35 -0.54
N GLN A 28 -0.95 -9.29 -1.46
CA GLN A 28 -1.27 -9.08 -2.87
C GLN A 28 -2.73 -8.71 -3.11
N LYS A 29 -3.66 -9.42 -2.46
CA LYS A 29 -5.08 -9.09 -2.55
C LYS A 29 -5.42 -7.73 -1.96
N LEU A 30 -4.79 -7.35 -0.85
CA LEU A 30 -5.01 -6.03 -0.23
C LEU A 30 -4.55 -4.92 -1.18
N VAL A 31 -3.34 -5.03 -1.74
CA VAL A 31 -2.76 -4.03 -2.65
C VAL A 31 -3.63 -3.90 -3.90
N GLN A 32 -4.01 -5.01 -4.53
CA GLN A 32 -4.88 -4.99 -5.71
C GLN A 32 -6.25 -4.39 -5.42
N SER A 33 -6.86 -4.74 -4.29
CA SER A 33 -8.22 -4.30 -3.97
C SER A 33 -8.32 -2.85 -3.47
N GLN A 34 -7.29 -2.34 -2.78
CA GLN A 34 -7.37 -1.05 -2.08
C GLN A 34 -6.47 0.01 -2.69
N LEU A 35 -5.36 -0.40 -3.29
CA LEU A 35 -4.34 0.50 -3.86
C LEU A 35 -4.31 0.47 -5.39
N GLY A 36 -5.08 -0.40 -6.05
CA GLY A 36 -5.06 -0.52 -7.50
C GLY A 36 -5.50 0.73 -8.25
N ASN A 37 -6.34 1.56 -7.65
CA ASN A 37 -6.71 2.86 -8.24
C ASN A 37 -5.62 3.93 -8.09
N ILE A 38 -4.64 3.72 -7.21
CA ILE A 38 -3.58 4.69 -6.90
C ILE A 38 -2.26 4.29 -7.57
N MET A 39 -2.03 2.98 -7.70
CA MET A 39 -0.80 2.41 -8.24
C MET A 39 -1.13 1.63 -9.52
N SER A 40 -0.67 2.14 -10.66
CA SER A 40 -0.99 1.61 -12.01
C SER A 40 -0.44 0.20 -12.31
N ASP A 41 0.50 -0.32 -11.50
CA ASP A 41 1.18 -1.60 -11.73
C ASP A 41 0.80 -2.72 -10.72
N THR A 42 -0.24 -2.53 -9.92
CA THR A 42 -0.63 -3.51 -8.88
C THR A 42 -1.26 -4.79 -9.42
N ASP A 43 -1.70 -4.79 -10.68
CA ASP A 43 -2.17 -5.99 -11.38
C ASP A 43 -1.03 -6.99 -11.67
N SER A 44 0.23 -6.52 -11.70
CA SER A 44 1.38 -7.38 -11.88
C SER A 44 1.74 -8.11 -10.58
N SER A 45 1.46 -9.41 -10.55
CA SER A 45 1.86 -10.32 -9.46
C SER A 45 3.37 -10.27 -9.17
N SER A 46 4.20 -9.94 -10.18
CA SER A 46 5.64 -9.74 -9.98
C SER A 46 5.94 -8.43 -9.27
N ALA A 47 5.35 -7.32 -9.71
CA ALA A 47 5.56 -6.01 -9.10
C ALA A 47 5.14 -5.99 -7.63
N VAL A 48 4.02 -6.65 -7.30
CA VAL A 48 3.54 -6.78 -5.93
C VAL A 48 4.47 -7.67 -5.07
N LYS A 49 5.07 -8.70 -5.66
CA LYS A 49 6.08 -9.52 -4.96
C LYS A 49 7.37 -8.74 -4.69
N ASP A 50 7.84 -7.96 -5.66
CA ASP A 50 9.05 -7.15 -5.47
C ASP A 50 8.80 -6.02 -4.47
N MET A 51 7.60 -5.44 -4.48
CA MET A 51 7.16 -4.50 -3.44
C MET A 51 7.15 -5.15 -2.06
N MET A 52 6.60 -6.36 -1.94
CA MET A 52 6.62 -7.09 -0.67
C MET A 52 8.06 -7.33 -0.18
N LYS A 53 8.95 -7.77 -1.06
CA LYS A 53 10.38 -7.95 -0.70
C LYS A 53 11.05 -6.65 -0.27
N GLY A 54 10.66 -5.51 -0.87
CA GLY A 54 11.16 -4.21 -0.47
C GLY A 54 10.63 -3.72 0.88
N LEU A 55 9.53 -4.29 1.36
CA LEU A 55 8.92 -3.96 2.64
C LEU A 55 9.31 -4.94 3.77
N ASP A 56 9.59 -6.20 3.42
CA ASP A 56 9.97 -7.31 4.32
C ASP A 56 11.42 -7.12 4.83
N ASP A 57 11.61 -6.13 5.71
CA ASP A 57 12.92 -5.71 6.23
C ASP A 57 13.53 -6.77 7.16
N ASN A 58 12.68 -7.47 7.90
CA ASN A 58 13.09 -8.55 8.80
C ASN A 58 13.26 -9.91 8.08
N GLN A 59 12.93 -9.97 6.79
CA GLN A 59 13.06 -11.15 5.92
C GLN A 59 12.30 -12.38 6.43
N ASP A 60 11.17 -12.19 7.11
CA ASP A 60 10.34 -13.29 7.62
C ASP A 60 9.36 -13.86 6.56
N GLY A 61 9.33 -13.25 5.39
CA GLY A 61 8.47 -13.63 4.27
C GLY A 61 7.00 -13.23 4.49
N LYS A 62 6.73 -12.32 5.43
CA LYS A 62 5.41 -11.75 5.72
C LYS A 62 5.51 -10.22 5.71
N VAL A 63 4.37 -9.57 5.93
CA VAL A 63 4.30 -8.12 6.11
C VAL A 63 3.59 -7.83 7.42
N SER A 64 4.35 -7.32 8.39
CA SER A 64 3.87 -6.82 9.65
C SER A 64 3.11 -5.50 9.48
N PHE A 65 2.44 -5.06 10.55
CA PHE A 65 1.72 -3.79 10.52
C PHE A 65 2.67 -2.60 10.27
N GLN A 66 3.88 -2.64 10.82
CA GLN A 66 4.89 -1.60 10.61
C GLN A 66 5.31 -1.51 9.14
N GLU A 67 5.62 -2.64 8.52
CA GLU A 67 6.03 -2.70 7.10
C GLU A 67 4.87 -2.29 6.18
N TYR A 68 3.63 -2.62 6.55
CA TYR A 68 2.44 -2.11 5.89
C TYR A 68 2.32 -0.57 6.01
N MET A 69 2.68 0.04 7.14
CA MET A 69 2.70 1.51 7.30
C MET A 69 3.75 2.18 6.40
N THR A 70 4.89 1.54 6.17
CA THR A 70 5.87 2.01 5.17
C THR A 70 5.25 2.12 3.78
N LEU A 71 4.47 1.11 3.36
CA LEU A 71 3.74 1.16 2.09
C LEU A 71 2.73 2.32 2.05
N ILE A 72 1.93 2.49 3.10
CA ILE A 72 0.94 3.57 3.16
C ILE A 72 1.61 4.94 3.11
N GLY A 73 2.77 5.11 3.76
CA GLY A 73 3.58 6.31 3.66
C GLY A 73 4.08 6.58 2.23
N TYR A 74 4.58 5.54 1.55
CA TYR A 74 5.00 5.64 0.15
C TYR A 74 3.85 6.07 -0.78
N VAL A 75 2.68 5.43 -0.62
CA VAL A 75 1.47 5.77 -1.38
C VAL A 75 1.02 7.20 -1.09
N ALA A 76 1.02 7.62 0.18
CA ALA A 76 0.65 8.97 0.58
C ALA A 76 1.56 10.02 -0.06
N ASN A 77 2.88 9.78 -0.09
CA ASN A 77 3.83 10.64 -0.78
C ASN A 77 3.54 10.70 -2.29
N SER A 78 3.35 9.54 -2.92
CA SER A 78 3.05 9.46 -4.36
C SER A 78 1.77 10.21 -4.74
N VAL A 79 0.74 10.14 -3.89
CA VAL A 79 -0.52 10.90 -4.09
C VAL A 79 -0.32 12.39 -3.85
N CYS A 80 0.47 12.76 -2.84
CA CYS A 80 0.81 14.15 -2.55
C CYS A 80 1.55 14.80 -3.72
N GLU A 81 2.52 14.10 -4.32
CA GLU A 81 3.27 14.56 -5.49
C GLU A 81 2.37 14.70 -6.73
N GLN A 82 1.48 13.73 -6.98
CA GLN A 82 0.53 13.81 -8.10
C GLN A 82 -0.47 14.95 -7.97
N LYS A 83 -0.93 15.27 -6.76
CA LYS A 83 -1.84 16.42 -6.51
C LYS A 83 -1.11 17.74 -6.30
N GLY A 84 0.21 17.70 -6.09
CA GLY A 84 1.08 18.86 -5.90
C GLY A 84 1.62 19.45 -7.19
N GLN A 85 1.43 18.81 -8.35
CA GLN A 85 1.71 19.42 -9.64
C GLN A 85 0.69 20.55 -9.90
N PRO A 86 1.09 21.83 -9.92
CA PRO A 86 0.24 22.85 -10.50
C PRO A 86 0.01 22.44 -11.95
N ASN A 87 -1.26 22.37 -12.35
CA ASN A 87 -1.62 22.22 -13.74
C ASN A 87 -0.93 23.36 -14.50
N ALA A 88 0.18 23.08 -15.17
CA ALA A 88 0.81 23.97 -16.12
C ALA A 88 -0.07 23.99 -17.38
N ALA A 89 -1.29 24.52 -17.23
CA ALA A 89 -2.12 24.95 -18.35
C ALA A 89 -1.56 26.29 -18.82
N GLY A 90 -0.46 26.21 -19.54
CA GLY A 90 -0.05 27.26 -20.47
C GLY A 90 -0.91 27.18 -21.73
N GLY A 91 -1.42 28.34 -22.14
CA GLY A 91 -1.53 28.74 -23.54
C GLY A 91 -2.68 28.16 -24.36
N GLN A 92 -3.76 28.93 -24.43
CA GLN A 92 -4.30 29.43 -25.70
C GLN A 92 -5.03 30.75 -25.48
#